data_AF-A0A3B9LG87-F1
#
_entry.id   AF-A0A3B9LG87-F1
#
_cell.length_a   1.000
_cell.length_b   1.000
_cell.length_c   1.000
_cell.angle_alpha   90.00
_cell.angle_beta   90.00
_cell.angle_gamma   90.00
#
_symmetry.space_group_name_H-M   'P 1'
#
loop_
_entity.id
_entity.type
_entity.pdbx_description
1 polymer ?
#
loop_
_entity_poly.entity_id
_entity_poly.type
_entity_poly.pdbx_seq_one_letter_code
_entity_poly.pdbx_strand_id
1 'polypeptide(L)'
;FAAIAGPGPLVGPVLAAQFGFLPGTLWILIGATLGGAVHDMIILFASVRRGGKTLGQIVKEEIGPGVGVLALISVLAIMIILLAVLALVVVQALAKSPWGVFTIAMTIPIALIMGAGLRSGKFNVTWITAFGLAGLVFAVWGGQFLAQFPAIEVWFRHDQKWIAWAIMIYGLAASILPVWMLLTPRDYLSTFLKLGTVAALAVAVVLLRPTLLMPSISRFVDGSGLVFAGPVFPFVFITIACGAVSGFHSLIASGTTPKMLGRESRIRDIGYGAMITEMMVALMALIAACVLQPGEYFAINAKGTPSEVVAKVSAAGFPVTEEQMSILAQNLGETTMFNRAGGAPTFA
;
A
#
# COMPACT_ATOMS: atom_id res chain seq x y z
N PHE A 1 2.09 9.69 6.53
CA PHE A 1 1.97 8.21 6.45
C PHE A 1 0.74 7.76 5.66
N ALA A 2 -0.51 8.02 6.11
CA ALA A 2 -1.68 7.47 5.41
C ALA A 2 -1.82 7.86 3.93
N ALA A 3 -1.41 9.07 3.57
CA ALA A 3 -1.43 9.57 2.18
C ALA A 3 -0.31 8.98 1.28
N ILE A 4 0.70 8.34 1.85
CA ILE A 4 1.86 7.80 1.11
C ILE A 4 1.88 6.27 1.13
N ALA A 5 1.50 5.65 2.25
CA ALA A 5 1.43 4.20 2.42
C ALA A 5 0.23 3.61 1.65
N GLY A 6 0.46 3.30 0.38
CA GLY A 6 -0.44 2.56 -0.51
C GLY A 6 -0.16 1.04 -0.51
N PRO A 7 -0.56 0.30 -1.56
CA PRO A 7 -0.20 -1.10 -1.74
C PRO A 7 1.28 -1.30 -2.14
N GLY A 8 1.94 -0.26 -2.66
CA GLY A 8 3.35 -0.30 -3.08
C GLY A 8 4.34 -0.91 -2.06
N PRO A 9 4.40 -0.42 -0.81
CA PRO A 9 5.31 -0.97 0.21
C PRO A 9 4.98 -2.40 0.64
N LEU A 10 3.81 -2.95 0.27
CA LEU A 10 3.46 -4.34 0.53
C LEU A 10 3.87 -5.23 -0.66
N VAL A 11 3.46 -4.83 -1.87
CA VAL A 11 3.65 -5.62 -3.10
C VAL A 11 5.13 -5.77 -3.45
N GLY A 12 5.89 -4.68 -3.43
CA GLY A 12 7.29 -4.66 -3.87
C GLY A 12 8.17 -5.65 -3.10
N PRO A 13 8.24 -5.58 -1.76
CA PRO A 13 9.03 -6.51 -0.96
C PRO A 13 8.62 -7.98 -1.14
N VAL A 14 7.32 -8.26 -1.25
CA VAL A 14 6.83 -9.62 -1.51
C VAL A 14 7.37 -10.13 -2.83
N LEU A 15 7.25 -9.37 -3.92
CA LEU A 15 7.76 -9.79 -5.22
C LEU A 15 9.28 -9.95 -5.21
N ALA A 16 10.00 -9.08 -4.49
CA ALA A 16 11.45 -9.11 -4.39
C ALA A 16 11.97 -10.27 -3.51
N ALA A 17 11.14 -10.90 -2.68
CA ALA A 17 11.52 -12.06 -1.88
C ALA A 17 12.04 -13.23 -2.75
N GLN A 18 11.73 -13.27 -4.05
CA GLN A 18 12.31 -14.24 -4.99
C GLN A 18 13.85 -14.27 -4.96
N PHE A 19 14.50 -13.15 -4.63
CA PHE A 19 15.95 -13.04 -4.55
C PHE A 19 16.53 -13.49 -3.21
N GLY A 20 15.68 -13.96 -2.28
CA GLY A 20 16.02 -14.15 -0.88
C GLY A 20 15.68 -12.92 -0.04
N PHE A 21 15.78 -13.05 1.28
CA PHE A 21 15.41 -11.95 2.19
C PHE A 21 16.49 -10.85 2.28
N LEU A 22 17.77 -11.17 2.04
CA LEU A 22 18.87 -10.26 2.33
C LEU A 22 18.91 -9.04 1.39
N PRO A 23 18.84 -9.17 0.04
CA PRO A 23 18.91 -8.02 -0.86
C PRO A 23 17.77 -7.01 -0.61
N GLY A 24 16.55 -7.52 -0.44
CA GLY A 24 15.38 -6.70 -0.14
C GLY A 24 15.50 -6.01 1.21
N THR A 25 15.92 -6.72 2.26
CA THR A 25 16.09 -6.15 3.61
C THR A 25 17.11 -5.02 3.61
N LEU A 26 18.27 -5.22 2.98
CA LEU A 26 19.32 -4.20 2.90
C LEU A 26 18.83 -2.96 2.16
N TRP A 27 18.15 -3.12 1.03
CA TRP A 27 17.63 -2.00 0.28
C TRP A 27 16.49 -1.26 1.01
N ILE A 28 15.59 -1.99 1.68
CA ILE A 28 14.55 -1.36 2.51
C ILE A 28 15.19 -0.51 3.61
N LEU A 29 16.16 -1.06 4.36
CA LEU A 29 16.80 -0.35 5.46
C LEU A 29 17.65 0.83 4.98
N ILE A 30 18.57 0.61 4.04
CA ILE A 30 19.51 1.62 3.57
C ILE A 30 18.80 2.65 2.68
N GLY A 31 18.00 2.16 1.73
CA GLY A 31 17.26 2.99 0.78
C GLY A 31 16.25 3.89 1.47
N ALA A 32 15.47 3.38 2.42
CA ALA A 32 14.54 4.22 3.17
C ALA A 32 15.22 5.23 4.08
N THR A 33 16.26 4.83 4.82
CA THR A 33 16.87 5.74 5.81
C THR A 33 17.74 6.82 5.18
N LEU A 34 18.51 6.48 4.13
CA LEU A 34 19.45 7.41 3.49
C LEU A 34 18.86 8.08 2.24
N GLY A 35 18.02 7.36 1.51
CA GLY A 35 17.39 7.85 0.28
C GLY A 35 16.03 8.47 0.57
N GLY A 36 15.01 7.63 0.80
CA GLY A 36 13.61 8.05 0.84
C GLY A 36 13.32 9.07 1.93
N ALA A 37 13.75 8.81 3.16
CA ALA A 37 13.40 9.65 4.29
C ALA A 37 14.12 11.01 4.23
N VAL A 38 15.35 11.03 3.72
CA VAL A 38 16.10 12.28 3.46
C VAL A 38 15.45 13.05 2.31
N HIS A 39 15.15 12.37 1.21
CA HIS A 39 14.49 12.97 0.04
C HIS A 39 13.14 13.62 0.42
N ASP A 40 12.27 12.89 1.11
CA ASP A 40 10.94 13.38 1.51
C ASP A 40 11.05 14.57 2.47
N MET A 41 11.98 14.51 3.41
CA MET A 41 12.25 15.60 4.35
C MET A 41 12.77 16.86 3.63
N ILE A 42 13.71 16.71 2.69
CA ILE A 42 14.27 17.83 1.93
C ILE A 42 13.21 18.48 1.05
N ILE A 43 12.39 17.69 0.34
CA ILE A 43 11.33 18.23 -0.50
C ILE A 43 10.26 18.94 0.35
N LEU A 44 9.89 18.36 1.50
CA LEU A 44 8.98 19.02 2.44
C LEU A 44 9.55 20.35 2.93
N PHE A 45 10.82 20.37 3.35
CA PHE A 45 11.50 21.58 3.79
C PHE A 45 11.53 22.65 2.70
N ALA A 46 11.94 22.29 1.48
CA ALA A 46 12.00 23.19 0.34
C ALA A 46 10.62 23.79 0.04
N SER A 47 9.57 22.98 0.06
CA SER A 47 8.21 23.46 -0.17
C SER A 47 7.73 24.39 0.94
N VAL A 48 7.97 24.07 2.21
CA VAL A 48 7.61 24.95 3.34
C VAL A 48 8.28 26.32 3.21
N ARG A 49 9.58 26.36 2.90
CA ARG A 49 10.33 27.60 2.67
C ARG A 49 9.83 28.41 1.47
N ARG A 50 9.13 27.77 0.54
CA ARG A 50 8.53 28.39 -0.65
C ARG A 50 7.03 28.64 -0.50
N GLY A 51 6.49 28.63 0.72
CA GLY A 51 5.07 28.90 0.98
C GLY A 51 4.13 27.75 0.59
N GLY A 52 4.61 26.50 0.61
CA GLY A 52 3.83 25.31 0.29
C GLY A 52 3.57 25.10 -1.20
N LYS A 53 4.48 25.60 -2.05
CA LYS A 53 4.43 25.41 -3.51
C LYS A 53 4.75 23.97 -3.89
N THR A 54 4.11 23.49 -4.96
CA THR A 54 4.33 22.15 -5.51
C THR A 54 5.72 22.03 -6.11
N LEU A 55 6.25 20.81 -6.19
CA LEU A 55 7.56 20.53 -6.78
C LEU A 55 7.75 21.16 -8.16
N GLY A 56 6.77 21.02 -9.06
CA GLY A 56 6.84 21.61 -10.40
C GLY A 56 6.88 23.14 -10.39
N GLN A 57 6.19 23.78 -9.45
CA GLN A 57 6.24 25.24 -9.30
C GLN A 57 7.58 25.70 -8.73
N ILE A 58 8.17 24.95 -7.79
CA ILE A 58 9.52 25.21 -7.27
C ILE A 58 10.53 25.12 -8.43
N VAL A 59 10.47 24.06 -9.24
CA VAL A 59 11.35 23.90 -10.41
C VAL A 59 11.21 25.07 -11.39
N LYS A 60 9.98 25.54 -11.63
CA LYS A 60 9.71 26.68 -12.50
C LYS A 60 10.38 27.96 -12.01
N GLU A 61 10.40 28.19 -10.70
CA GLU A 61 10.96 29.39 -10.08
C GLU A 61 12.48 29.34 -9.94
N GLU A 62 13.07 28.16 -9.69
CA GLU A 62 14.52 28.02 -9.54
C GLU A 62 15.28 27.92 -10.87
N ILE A 63 14.74 27.21 -11.85
CA ILE A 63 15.46 26.91 -13.11
C ILE A 63 14.95 27.78 -14.25
N GLY A 64 13.65 27.98 -14.34
CA GLY A 64 13.03 28.83 -15.34
C GLY A 64 11.73 28.29 -15.92
N PRO A 65 10.99 29.12 -16.67
CA PRO A 65 9.63 28.82 -17.10
C PRO A 65 9.53 27.62 -18.04
N GLY A 66 10.48 27.44 -18.96
CA GLY A 66 10.48 26.31 -19.91
C GLY A 66 10.63 24.96 -19.20
N VAL A 67 11.63 24.84 -18.32
CA VAL A 67 11.88 23.63 -17.53
C VAL A 67 10.74 23.40 -16.53
N GLY A 68 10.18 24.47 -15.96
CA GLY A 68 9.02 24.38 -15.08
C GLY A 68 7.78 23.81 -15.75
N VAL A 69 7.45 24.24 -16.97
CA VAL A 69 6.33 23.68 -17.74
C VAL A 69 6.55 22.20 -18.04
N LEU A 70 7.77 21.84 -18.48
CA LEU A 70 8.11 20.44 -18.72
C LEU A 70 7.95 19.62 -17.42
N ALA A 71 8.48 20.10 -16.31
CA ALA A 71 8.37 19.42 -15.01
C ALA A 71 6.92 19.25 -14.58
N LEU A 72 6.06 20.27 -14.75
CA LEU A 72 4.63 20.17 -14.43
C LEU A 72 3.92 19.12 -15.31
N ILE A 73 4.19 19.09 -16.62
CA ILE A 73 3.63 18.08 -17.53
C ILE A 73 4.13 16.68 -17.16
N SER A 74 5.42 16.52 -16.91
CA SER A 74 6.02 15.24 -16.50
C SER A 74 5.44 14.74 -15.18
N VAL A 75 5.31 15.61 -14.18
CA VAL A 75 4.69 15.27 -12.88
C VAL A 75 3.25 14.83 -13.07
N LEU A 76 2.47 15.54 -13.91
CA LEU A 76 1.09 15.16 -14.22
C LEU A 76 1.01 13.78 -14.89
N ALA A 77 1.85 13.53 -15.91
CA ALA A 77 1.88 12.26 -16.61
C ALA A 77 2.26 11.10 -15.67
N ILE A 78 3.28 11.30 -14.83
CA ILE A 78 3.69 10.33 -13.81
C ILE A 78 2.54 10.07 -12.82
N MET A 79 1.86 11.12 -12.34
CA MET A 79 0.70 10.96 -11.46
C MET A 79 -0.40 10.13 -12.09
N ILE A 80 -0.73 10.35 -13.37
CA ILE A 80 -1.77 9.57 -14.07
C ILE A 80 -1.37 8.09 -14.13
N ILE A 81 -0.13 7.79 -14.52
CA ILE A 81 0.37 6.42 -14.61
C ILE A 81 0.35 5.74 -13.24
N LEU A 82 0.87 6.41 -12.21
CA LEU A 82 0.90 5.87 -10.84
C LEU A 82 -0.51 5.60 -10.31
N LEU A 83 -1.44 6.55 -10.47
CA LEU A 83 -2.83 6.36 -10.04
C LEU A 83 -3.51 5.23 -10.80
N ALA A 84 -3.26 5.08 -12.11
CA ALA A 84 -3.81 3.99 -12.89
C ALA A 84 -3.33 2.61 -12.40
N VAL A 85 -2.03 2.46 -12.14
CA VAL A 85 -1.44 1.21 -11.64
C VAL A 85 -1.96 0.89 -10.24
N LEU A 86 -2.00 1.88 -9.33
CA LEU A 86 -2.53 1.69 -7.98
C LEU A 86 -4.02 1.36 -7.99
N ALA A 87 -4.80 2.02 -8.85
CA ALA A 87 -6.22 1.74 -9.02
C ALA A 87 -6.45 0.31 -9.53
N LEU A 88 -5.64 -0.17 -10.49
CA LEU A 88 -5.73 -1.53 -11.01
C LEU A 88 -5.54 -2.57 -9.89
N VAL A 89 -4.54 -2.39 -9.02
CA VAL A 89 -4.31 -3.29 -7.88
C VAL A 89 -5.52 -3.32 -6.94
N VAL A 90 -6.09 -2.16 -6.64
CA VAL A 90 -7.29 -2.06 -5.79
C VAL A 90 -8.51 -2.70 -6.45
N VAL A 91 -8.76 -2.45 -7.73
CA VAL A 91 -9.88 -3.05 -8.49
C VAL A 91 -9.77 -4.57 -8.49
N GLN A 92 -8.59 -5.12 -8.73
CA GLN A 92 -8.38 -6.57 -8.73
C GLN A 92 -8.58 -7.18 -7.35
N ALA A 93 -8.16 -6.49 -6.28
CA ALA A 93 -8.36 -6.94 -4.91
C ALA A 93 -9.85 -6.90 -4.51
N LEU A 94 -10.58 -5.83 -4.87
CA LEU A 94 -11.97 -5.62 -4.45
C LEU A 94 -12.99 -6.40 -5.27
N ALA A 95 -12.74 -6.65 -6.56
CA ALA A 95 -13.67 -7.39 -7.42
C ALA A 95 -13.90 -8.84 -6.96
N LYS A 96 -13.01 -9.36 -6.12
CA LYS A 96 -13.11 -10.71 -5.55
C LYS A 96 -13.52 -10.70 -4.08
N SER A 97 -13.75 -9.53 -3.48
CA SER A 97 -14.01 -9.38 -2.04
C SER A 97 -15.19 -8.42 -1.76
N PRO A 98 -16.43 -8.94 -1.68
CA PRO A 98 -17.59 -8.17 -1.23
C PRO A 98 -17.38 -7.56 0.16
N TRP A 99 -16.66 -8.27 1.04
CA TRP A 99 -16.25 -7.77 2.35
C TRP A 99 -15.42 -6.48 2.26
N GLY A 100 -14.44 -6.45 1.36
CA GLY A 100 -13.61 -5.26 1.12
C GLY A 100 -14.42 -4.08 0.57
N VAL A 101 -15.31 -4.34 -0.39
CA VAL A 101 -16.19 -3.32 -0.97
C VAL A 101 -17.12 -2.73 0.10
N PHE A 102 -17.75 -3.57 0.91
CA PHE A 102 -18.59 -3.15 2.03
C PHE A 102 -17.82 -2.27 3.02
N THR A 103 -16.64 -2.74 3.45
CA THR A 103 -15.81 -2.01 4.42
C THR A 103 -15.46 -0.62 3.91
N ILE A 104 -15.01 -0.51 2.65
CA ILE A 104 -14.68 0.78 2.02
C ILE A 104 -15.92 1.65 1.85
N ALA A 105 -17.03 1.09 1.37
CA ALA A 105 -18.28 1.81 1.19
C ALA A 105 -18.77 2.43 2.51
N MET A 106 -18.66 1.70 3.62
CA MET A 106 -19.03 2.17 4.96
C MET A 106 -18.08 3.25 5.51
N THR A 107 -16.82 3.30 5.08
CA THR A 107 -15.92 4.39 5.51
C THR A 107 -16.34 5.77 5.01
N ILE A 108 -17.06 5.86 3.88
CA ILE A 108 -17.52 7.12 3.29
C ILE A 108 -18.54 7.82 4.21
N PRO A 109 -19.69 7.21 4.59
CA PRO A 109 -20.64 7.85 5.49
C PRO A 109 -20.04 8.12 6.88
N ILE A 110 -19.20 7.21 7.41
CA ILE A 110 -18.50 7.44 8.68
C ILE A 110 -17.65 8.71 8.60
N ALA A 111 -16.86 8.86 7.54
CA ALA A 111 -16.02 10.04 7.34
C ALA A 111 -16.83 11.32 7.16
N LEU A 112 -17.97 11.29 6.45
CA LEU A 112 -18.85 12.44 6.28
C LEU A 112 -19.46 12.89 7.63
N ILE A 113 -19.90 11.93 8.46
CA ILE A 113 -20.42 12.22 9.82
C ILE A 113 -19.31 12.81 10.69
N MET A 114 -18.10 12.22 10.66
CA MET A 114 -16.95 12.75 11.39
C MET A 114 -16.59 14.16 10.92
N GLY A 115 -16.58 14.40 9.61
CA GLY A 115 -16.30 15.71 9.02
C GLY A 115 -17.30 16.77 9.46
N ALA A 116 -18.60 16.45 9.41
CA ALA A 116 -19.65 17.33 9.91
C ALA A 116 -19.53 17.59 11.42
N GLY A 117 -19.24 16.55 12.21
CA GLY A 117 -19.01 16.66 13.66
C GLY A 117 -17.84 17.58 13.99
N LEU A 118 -16.68 17.38 13.36
CA LEU A 118 -15.48 18.20 13.54
C LEU A 118 -15.73 19.64 13.11
N ARG A 119 -16.45 19.85 12.00
CA ARG A 119 -16.76 21.19 11.49
C ARG A 119 -17.75 21.95 12.38
N SER A 120 -18.69 21.25 13.01
CA SER A 120 -19.70 21.86 13.86
C SER A 120 -19.13 22.53 15.12
N GLY A 121 -17.95 22.10 15.59
CA GLY A 121 -17.32 22.56 16.82
C GLY A 121 -18.08 22.19 18.11
N LYS A 122 -19.21 21.47 18.02
CA LYS A 122 -20.07 21.12 19.16
C LYS A 122 -19.60 19.89 19.93
N PHE A 123 -18.80 19.04 19.29
CA PHE A 123 -18.38 17.75 19.83
C PHE A 123 -16.86 17.73 20.04
N ASN A 124 -16.42 17.10 21.12
CA ASN A 124 -14.99 16.90 21.37
C ASN A 124 -14.39 15.96 20.31
N VAL A 125 -13.18 16.28 19.85
CA VAL A 125 -12.43 15.50 18.85
C VAL A 125 -12.29 14.04 19.27
N THR A 126 -12.11 13.76 20.57
CA THR A 126 -11.99 12.41 21.12
C THR A 126 -13.25 11.57 20.87
N TRP A 127 -14.44 12.13 21.08
CA TRP A 127 -15.70 11.42 20.86
C TRP A 127 -15.93 11.13 19.38
N ILE A 128 -15.62 12.10 18.52
CA ILE A 128 -15.71 11.90 17.06
C ILE A 128 -14.71 10.84 16.60
N THR A 129 -13.50 10.83 17.16
CA THR A 129 -12.48 9.81 16.88
C THR A 129 -12.94 8.43 17.35
N ALA A 130 -13.49 8.32 18.57
CA ALA A 130 -14.01 7.07 19.11
C ALA A 130 -15.17 6.52 18.26
N PHE A 131 -16.11 7.38 17.85
CA PHE A 131 -17.17 7.02 16.90
C PHE A 131 -16.59 6.49 15.58
N GLY A 132 -15.62 7.20 15.00
CA GLY A 132 -14.98 6.79 13.76
C GLY A 132 -14.32 5.42 13.87
N LEU A 133 -13.54 5.20 14.93
CA LEU A 133 -12.86 3.93 15.19
C LEU A 133 -13.85 2.79 15.43
N ALA A 134 -14.88 3.01 16.26
CA ALA A 134 -15.91 2.02 16.52
C ALA A 134 -16.70 1.70 15.23
N GLY A 135 -17.05 2.71 14.44
CA GLY A 135 -17.69 2.53 13.14
C GLY A 135 -16.82 1.78 12.15
N LEU A 136 -15.52 2.01 12.13
CA LEU A 136 -14.57 1.28 11.28
C LEU A 136 -14.44 -0.18 11.70
N VAL A 137 -14.28 -0.45 13.01
CA VAL A 137 -14.28 -1.81 13.55
C VAL A 137 -15.59 -2.52 13.22
N PHE A 138 -16.72 -1.83 13.38
CA PHE A 138 -18.03 -2.35 12.98
C PHE A 138 -18.12 -2.61 11.48
N ALA A 139 -17.56 -1.77 10.61
CA ALA A 139 -17.55 -1.99 9.17
C ALA A 139 -16.73 -3.24 8.80
N VAL A 140 -15.55 -3.41 9.39
CA VAL A 140 -14.68 -4.58 9.16
C VAL A 140 -15.33 -5.84 9.72
N TRP A 141 -15.74 -5.82 10.98
CA TRP A 141 -16.35 -6.96 11.67
C TRP A 141 -17.72 -7.32 11.10
N GLY A 142 -18.57 -6.33 10.80
CA GLY A 142 -19.88 -6.53 10.20
C GLY A 142 -19.79 -7.11 8.78
N GLY A 143 -18.79 -6.70 8.01
CA GLY A 143 -18.59 -7.20 6.65
C GLY A 143 -18.25 -8.69 6.57
N GLN A 144 -17.72 -9.31 7.63
CA GLN A 144 -17.47 -10.75 7.65
C GLN A 144 -18.77 -11.58 7.63
N PHE A 145 -19.87 -11.02 8.15
CA PHE A 145 -21.17 -11.68 8.19
C PHE A 145 -21.97 -11.50 6.89
N LEU A 146 -21.45 -10.72 5.94
CA LEU A 146 -22.16 -10.43 4.69
C LEU A 146 -22.50 -11.71 3.91
N ALA A 147 -21.61 -12.71 3.95
CA ALA A 147 -21.81 -14.03 3.33
C ALA A 147 -23.00 -14.81 3.92
N GLN A 148 -23.46 -14.46 5.13
CA GLN A 148 -24.64 -15.06 5.77
C GLN A 148 -25.94 -14.38 5.33
N PHE A 149 -25.86 -13.22 4.66
CA PHE A 149 -27.00 -12.44 4.18
C PHE A 149 -26.93 -12.22 2.65
N PRO A 150 -27.28 -13.23 1.82
CA PRO A 150 -27.13 -13.17 0.37
C PRO A 150 -27.83 -11.98 -0.29
N ALA A 151 -28.97 -11.55 0.25
CA ALA A 151 -29.73 -10.41 -0.27
C ALA A 151 -28.97 -9.07 -0.17
N ILE A 152 -28.09 -8.94 0.81
CA ILE A 152 -27.26 -7.74 1.02
C ILE A 152 -25.92 -7.90 0.30
N GLU A 153 -25.35 -9.11 0.29
CA GLU A 153 -24.07 -9.40 -0.37
C GLU A 153 -24.06 -9.04 -1.86
N VAL A 154 -25.18 -9.29 -2.57
CA VAL A 154 -25.33 -8.97 -4.01
C VAL A 154 -25.10 -7.48 -4.29
N TRP A 155 -25.39 -6.59 -3.33
CA TRP A 155 -25.18 -5.14 -3.48
C TRP A 155 -23.72 -4.73 -3.41
N PHE A 156 -22.83 -5.60 -2.93
CA PHE A 156 -21.39 -5.32 -2.78
C PHE A 156 -20.53 -6.20 -3.70
N ARG A 157 -21.14 -7.19 -4.36
CA ARG A 157 -20.48 -8.07 -5.33
C ARG A 157 -20.58 -7.46 -6.73
N HIS A 158 -19.53 -6.75 -7.14
CA HIS A 158 -19.46 -6.10 -8.45
C HIS A 158 -18.27 -6.56 -9.27
N ASP A 159 -18.39 -6.47 -10.59
CA ASP A 159 -17.33 -6.81 -11.52
C ASP A 159 -16.22 -5.73 -11.54
N GLN A 160 -15.06 -6.09 -12.10
CA GLN A 160 -13.90 -5.20 -12.16
C GLN A 160 -14.19 -3.88 -12.89
N LYS A 161 -14.99 -3.90 -13.96
CA LYS A 161 -15.27 -2.69 -14.74
C LYS A 161 -16.13 -1.73 -13.93
N TRP A 162 -17.13 -2.24 -13.22
CA TRP A 162 -17.96 -1.44 -12.33
C TRP A 162 -17.13 -0.81 -11.21
N ILE A 163 -16.26 -1.57 -10.53
CA ILE A 163 -15.42 -1.04 -9.45
C ILE A 163 -14.43 0.01 -9.97
N ALA A 164 -13.86 -0.19 -11.17
CA ALA A 164 -13.00 0.80 -11.79
C ALA A 164 -13.73 2.14 -12.01
N TRP A 165 -14.95 2.11 -12.56
CA TRP A 165 -15.79 3.30 -12.71
C TRP A 165 -16.15 3.93 -11.37
N ALA A 166 -16.53 3.13 -10.37
CA ALA A 166 -16.85 3.61 -9.04
C ALA A 166 -15.68 4.36 -8.38
N ILE A 167 -14.44 3.82 -8.48
CA ILE A 167 -13.23 4.47 -7.95
C ILE A 167 -12.95 5.80 -8.68
N MET A 168 -13.10 5.85 -10.00
CA MET A 168 -12.90 7.09 -10.78
C MET A 168 -13.93 8.16 -10.40
N ILE A 169 -15.21 7.80 -10.30
CA ILE A 169 -16.29 8.71 -9.91
C ILE A 169 -16.09 9.17 -8.46
N TYR A 170 -15.75 8.26 -7.56
CA TYR A 170 -15.43 8.59 -6.17
C TYR A 170 -14.22 9.53 -6.06
N GLY A 171 -13.16 9.27 -6.83
CA GLY A 171 -11.98 10.13 -6.87
C GLY A 171 -12.31 11.54 -7.35
N LEU A 172 -13.14 11.66 -8.40
CA LEU A 172 -13.65 12.94 -8.86
C LEU A 172 -14.47 13.65 -7.78
N ALA A 173 -15.44 12.96 -7.18
CA ALA A 173 -16.27 13.53 -6.11
C ALA A 173 -15.42 13.99 -4.92
N ALA A 174 -14.47 13.18 -4.47
CA ALA A 174 -13.56 13.51 -3.38
C ALA A 174 -12.64 14.70 -3.69
N SER A 175 -12.29 14.91 -4.97
CA SER A 175 -11.46 16.04 -5.39
C SER A 175 -12.20 17.38 -5.44
N ILE A 176 -13.53 17.35 -5.66
CA ILE A 176 -14.39 18.52 -5.74
C ILE A 176 -14.90 18.92 -4.34
N LEU A 177 -15.16 17.94 -3.49
CA LEU A 177 -15.68 18.18 -2.15
C LEU A 177 -14.67 18.95 -1.28
N PRO A 178 -15.15 19.79 -0.33
CA PRO A 178 -14.26 20.46 0.61
C PRO A 178 -13.39 19.47 1.39
N VAL A 179 -12.11 19.81 1.55
CA VAL A 179 -11.09 18.96 2.20
C VAL A 179 -11.50 18.51 3.61
N TRP A 180 -12.24 19.34 4.35
CA TRP A 180 -12.72 19.01 5.71
C TRP A 180 -13.85 17.97 5.72
N MET A 181 -14.57 17.80 4.62
CA MET A 181 -15.81 17.02 4.57
C MET A 181 -15.54 15.53 4.41
N LEU A 182 -14.61 15.17 3.52
CA LEU A 182 -14.31 13.77 3.20
C LEU A 182 -12.82 13.46 3.38
N LEU A 183 -11.94 14.17 2.69
CA LEU A 183 -10.52 13.84 2.63
C LEU A 183 -9.86 13.80 4.02
N THR A 184 -10.00 14.87 4.80
CA THR A 184 -9.39 14.98 6.15
C THR A 184 -9.91 13.93 7.14
N PRO A 185 -11.23 13.80 7.39
CA PRO A 185 -11.73 12.84 8.36
C PRO A 185 -11.47 11.39 7.96
N ARG A 186 -11.56 11.08 6.66
CA ARG A 186 -11.27 9.74 6.13
C ARG A 186 -9.79 9.38 6.28
N ASP A 187 -8.89 10.28 5.90
CA ASP A 187 -7.45 10.03 6.01
C ASP A 187 -7.01 9.96 7.48
N TYR A 188 -7.60 10.79 8.34
CA TYR A 188 -7.41 10.73 9.79
C TYR A 188 -7.84 9.36 10.36
N LEU A 189 -9.05 8.90 10.04
CA LEU A 189 -9.54 7.58 10.45
C LEU A 189 -8.64 6.44 9.95
N SER A 190 -8.25 6.49 8.67
CA SER A 190 -7.38 5.47 8.07
C SER A 190 -5.99 5.43 8.69
N THR A 191 -5.51 6.55 9.26
CA THR A 191 -4.20 6.62 9.90
C THR A 191 -4.14 5.73 11.14
N PHE A 192 -5.19 5.73 11.97
CA PHE A 192 -5.26 4.86 13.15
C PHE A 192 -5.30 3.38 12.76
N LEU A 193 -6.09 3.03 11.74
CA LEU A 193 -6.13 1.66 11.25
C LEU A 193 -4.75 1.24 10.75
N LYS A 194 -4.12 2.01 9.86
CA LYS A 194 -2.83 1.67 9.28
C LYS A 194 -1.74 1.57 10.35
N LEU A 195 -1.62 2.57 11.23
CA LEU A 195 -0.60 2.55 12.30
C LEU A 195 -0.88 1.44 13.33
N GLY A 196 -2.15 1.24 13.69
CA GLY A 196 -2.56 0.19 14.62
C GLY A 196 -2.27 -1.21 14.09
N THR A 197 -2.62 -1.49 12.83
CA THR A 197 -2.31 -2.75 12.16
C THR A 197 -0.81 -2.98 12.07
N VAL A 198 -0.03 -1.97 11.67
CA VAL A 198 1.44 -2.06 11.59
C VAL A 198 2.05 -2.34 12.96
N ALA A 199 1.59 -1.66 14.01
CA ALA A 199 2.06 -1.91 15.37
C ALA A 199 1.70 -3.32 15.85
N ALA A 200 0.47 -3.78 15.61
CA ALA A 200 0.03 -5.12 15.97
C ALA A 200 0.84 -6.20 15.24
N LEU A 201 1.07 -6.05 13.93
CA LEU A 201 1.90 -6.94 13.14
C LEU A 201 3.36 -6.93 13.62
N ALA A 202 3.93 -5.77 13.95
CA ALA A 202 5.26 -5.67 14.53
C ALA A 202 5.38 -6.51 15.81
N VAL A 203 4.44 -6.34 16.73
CA VAL A 203 4.40 -7.08 17.99
C VAL A 203 4.24 -8.58 17.73
N ALA A 204 3.34 -8.97 16.83
CA ALA A 204 3.13 -10.38 16.47
C ALA A 204 4.42 -11.02 15.92
N VAL A 205 5.13 -10.36 15.01
CA VAL A 205 6.41 -10.84 14.46
C VAL A 205 7.46 -11.03 15.56
N VAL A 206 7.57 -10.07 16.49
CA VAL A 206 8.55 -10.14 17.60
C VAL A 206 8.22 -11.27 18.58
N LEU A 207 6.92 -11.50 18.86
CA LEU A 207 6.47 -12.54 19.77
C LEU A 207 6.56 -13.94 19.16
N LEU A 208 6.09 -14.11 17.91
CA LEU A 208 6.08 -15.39 17.21
C LEU A 208 7.48 -15.82 16.79
N ARG A 209 8.39 -14.87 16.55
CA ARG A 209 9.77 -15.12 16.08
C ARG A 209 9.79 -16.09 14.90
N PRO A 210 9.08 -15.78 13.81
CA PRO A 210 8.89 -16.74 12.75
C PRO A 210 10.24 -17.05 12.07
N THR A 211 10.46 -18.32 11.78
CA THR A 211 11.64 -18.76 11.03
C THR A 211 11.46 -18.39 9.57
N LEU A 212 12.39 -17.60 9.02
CA LEU A 212 12.41 -17.31 7.59
C LEU A 212 12.87 -18.57 6.85
N LEU A 213 11.99 -19.13 6.03
CA LEU A 213 12.24 -20.33 5.23
C LEU A 213 12.91 -20.02 3.89
N MET A 214 12.72 -18.80 3.37
CA MET A 214 13.45 -18.32 2.20
C MET A 214 14.94 -18.13 2.56
N PRO A 215 15.90 -18.56 1.73
CA PRO A 215 17.32 -18.32 1.98
C PRO A 215 17.65 -16.83 1.99
N SER A 216 18.80 -16.48 2.57
CA SER A 216 19.32 -15.10 2.56
C SER A 216 19.50 -14.58 1.14
N ILE A 217 20.07 -15.42 0.28
CA ILE A 217 20.28 -15.16 -1.14
C ILE A 217 19.78 -16.39 -1.90
N SER A 218 18.90 -16.20 -2.87
CA SER A 218 18.41 -17.28 -3.72
C SER A 218 19.28 -17.44 -4.98
N ARG A 219 19.10 -18.56 -5.70
CA ARG A 219 19.73 -18.75 -7.02
C ARG A 219 19.27 -17.73 -8.08
N PHE A 220 18.12 -17.10 -7.89
CA PHE A 220 17.48 -16.22 -8.87
C PHE A 220 18.08 -14.81 -8.94
N VAL A 221 19.17 -14.56 -8.21
CA VAL A 221 19.94 -13.30 -8.23
C VAL A 221 20.47 -12.99 -9.64
N ASP A 222 20.70 -14.02 -10.44
CA ASP A 222 21.12 -13.96 -11.84
C ASP A 222 20.02 -13.46 -12.80
N GLY A 223 18.77 -13.42 -12.33
CA GLY A 223 17.61 -12.97 -13.08
C GLY A 223 16.76 -14.06 -13.72
N SER A 224 17.04 -15.33 -13.41
CA SER A 224 16.23 -16.48 -13.81
C SER A 224 14.94 -16.67 -12.98
N GLY A 225 14.52 -15.63 -12.25
CA GLY A 225 13.39 -15.64 -11.31
C GLY A 225 12.05 -16.05 -11.93
N LEU A 226 11.23 -16.76 -11.14
CA LEU A 226 9.92 -17.25 -11.58
C LEU A 226 8.81 -16.19 -11.51
N VAL A 227 8.95 -15.20 -10.62
CA VAL A 227 7.96 -14.15 -10.38
C VAL A 227 8.10 -13.05 -11.42
N PHE A 228 9.33 -12.60 -11.64
CA PHE A 228 9.69 -11.69 -12.73
C PHE A 228 11.11 -11.95 -13.19
N ALA A 229 11.36 -11.71 -14.48
CA ALA A 229 12.67 -11.82 -15.09
C ALA A 229 13.51 -10.57 -14.78
N GLY A 230 14.79 -10.78 -14.47
CA GLY A 230 15.76 -9.70 -14.26
C GLY A 230 16.64 -9.90 -13.03
N PRO A 231 17.95 -9.60 -13.12
CA PRO A 231 18.90 -9.79 -12.02
C PRO A 231 18.61 -8.87 -10.83
N VAL A 232 19.20 -9.19 -9.67
CA VAL A 232 19.05 -8.41 -8.42
C VAL A 232 19.26 -6.91 -8.64
N PHE A 233 20.28 -6.54 -9.41
CA PHE A 233 20.52 -5.16 -9.82
C PHE A 233 20.15 -4.99 -11.30
N PRO A 234 19.29 -4.03 -11.67
CA PRO A 234 18.69 -2.98 -10.83
C PRO A 234 17.32 -3.34 -10.23
N PHE A 235 16.81 -4.56 -10.43
CA PHE A 235 15.39 -4.85 -10.21
C PHE A 235 14.96 -4.79 -8.74
N VAL A 236 15.81 -5.11 -7.76
CA VAL A 236 15.45 -4.91 -6.33
C VAL A 236 15.11 -3.44 -6.04
N PHE A 237 15.85 -2.51 -6.63
CA PHE A 237 15.67 -1.07 -6.44
C PHE A 237 14.39 -0.55 -7.08
N ILE A 238 14.02 -1.13 -8.24
CA ILE A 238 12.83 -0.76 -8.99
C ILE A 238 11.58 -1.41 -8.38
N THR A 239 11.66 -2.70 -8.04
CA THR A 239 10.55 -3.48 -7.50
C THR A 239 10.18 -3.01 -6.09
N ILE A 240 11.18 -2.74 -5.23
CA ILE A 240 10.96 -2.12 -3.91
C ILE A 240 11.24 -0.61 -4.01
N ALA A 241 10.47 0.08 -4.85
CA ALA A 241 10.49 1.53 -4.88
C ALA A 241 9.75 2.09 -3.65
N CYS A 242 8.47 1.76 -3.50
CA CYS A 242 7.70 2.16 -2.31
C CYS A 242 8.16 1.33 -1.10
N GLY A 243 8.33 1.97 0.06
CA GLY A 243 8.99 1.37 1.22
C GLY A 243 10.52 1.55 1.29
N ALA A 244 11.17 1.99 0.20
CA ALA A 244 12.58 2.41 0.20
C ALA A 244 12.77 3.83 -0.34
N VAL A 245 12.45 4.12 -1.60
CA VAL A 245 12.54 5.47 -2.18
C VAL A 245 11.39 5.69 -3.16
N SER A 246 10.48 6.61 -2.82
CA SER A 246 9.25 6.85 -3.61
C SER A 246 9.18 8.28 -4.17
N GLY A 247 9.02 8.38 -5.49
CA GLY A 247 8.75 9.66 -6.15
C GLY A 247 7.35 10.23 -5.86
N PHE A 248 6.37 9.41 -5.48
CA PHE A 248 5.03 9.91 -5.12
C PHE A 248 5.06 10.71 -3.82
N HIS A 249 5.96 10.34 -2.90
CA HIS A 249 6.05 11.02 -1.61
C HIS A 249 6.49 12.47 -1.75
N SER A 250 7.40 12.79 -2.68
CA SER A 250 7.82 14.17 -2.93
C SER A 250 6.66 15.06 -3.39
N LEU A 251 5.69 14.48 -4.09
CA LEU A 251 4.48 15.19 -4.52
C LEU A 251 3.57 15.49 -3.33
N ILE A 252 3.43 14.55 -2.39
CA ILE A 252 2.68 14.76 -1.14
C ILE A 252 3.43 15.71 -0.18
N ALA A 253 4.75 15.59 -0.11
CA ALA A 253 5.65 16.41 0.70
C ALA A 253 5.73 17.85 0.22
N SER A 254 5.59 18.11 -1.08
CA SER A 254 5.52 19.47 -1.63
C SER A 254 4.09 19.98 -1.88
N GLY A 255 3.08 19.11 -1.78
CA GLY A 255 1.70 19.42 -2.14
C GLY A 255 0.82 19.75 -0.94
N THR A 256 0.42 18.72 -0.19
CA THR A 256 -0.61 18.83 0.86
C THR A 256 0.01 19.01 2.25
N THR A 257 1.04 18.21 2.56
CA THR A 257 1.76 18.24 3.84
C THR A 257 2.22 19.63 4.30
N PRO A 258 2.84 20.48 3.46
CA PRO A 258 3.39 21.76 3.93
C PRO A 258 2.29 22.75 4.32
N LYS A 259 1.07 22.59 3.80
CA LYS A 259 -0.11 23.43 4.10
C LYS A 259 -0.79 23.04 5.42
N MET A 260 -0.47 21.87 5.97
CA MET A 260 -1.02 21.37 7.23
C MET A 260 0.01 21.41 8.37
N LEU A 261 1.26 21.81 8.08
CA LEU A 261 2.35 21.81 9.04
C LEU A 261 2.23 23.02 9.98
N GLY A 262 2.07 22.76 11.28
CA GLY A 262 1.96 23.85 12.27
C GLY A 262 3.29 24.56 12.59
N ARG A 263 4.43 23.87 12.48
CA ARG A 263 5.77 24.39 12.78
C ARG A 263 6.85 23.68 11.97
N GLU A 264 7.85 24.42 11.47
CA GLU A 264 8.99 23.86 10.71
C GLU A 264 9.77 22.78 11.47
N SER A 265 9.85 22.87 12.81
CA SER A 265 10.54 21.85 13.62
C SER A 265 9.94 20.44 13.50
N ARG A 266 8.71 20.33 12.97
CA ARG A 266 8.03 19.04 12.73
C ARG A 266 8.35 18.41 11.37
N ILE A 267 9.12 19.08 10.52
CA ILE A 267 9.48 18.57 9.18
C ILE A 267 10.20 17.22 9.28
N ARG A 268 11.14 17.07 10.22
CA ARG A 268 11.82 15.80 10.43
C ARG A 268 10.85 14.71 10.89
N ASP A 269 10.08 14.98 11.96
CA ASP A 269 9.16 14.00 12.53
C ASP A 269 8.11 13.53 11.50
N ILE A 270 7.63 14.43 10.65
CA ILE A 270 6.59 14.14 9.65
C ILE A 270 7.17 13.58 8.36
N GLY A 271 8.14 14.27 7.74
CA GLY A 271 8.73 13.85 6.47
C GLY A 271 9.55 12.58 6.62
N TYR A 272 10.58 12.63 7.46
CA TYR A 272 11.46 11.48 7.70
C TYR A 272 10.69 10.35 8.40
N GLY A 273 9.95 10.67 9.48
CA GLY A 273 9.23 9.67 10.27
C GLY A 273 8.13 8.92 9.50
N ALA A 274 7.44 9.59 8.58
CA ALA A 274 6.44 8.91 7.75
C ALA A 274 7.07 7.87 6.82
N MET A 275 8.25 8.15 6.25
CA MET A 275 8.99 7.20 5.43
C MET A 275 9.49 6.01 6.24
N ILE A 276 10.03 6.24 7.44
CA ILE A 276 10.46 5.16 8.35
C ILE A 276 9.28 4.26 8.73
N THR A 277 8.09 4.83 8.92
CA THR A 277 6.89 4.04 9.20
C THR A 277 6.50 3.17 8.00
N GLU A 278 6.65 3.67 6.77
CA GLU A 278 6.41 2.87 5.57
C GLU A 278 7.49 1.78 5.38
N MET A 279 8.75 2.07 5.69
CA MET A 279 9.83 1.08 5.72
C MET A 279 9.48 -0.11 6.64
N MET A 280 8.86 0.15 7.80
CA MET A 280 8.40 -0.92 8.70
C MET A 280 7.35 -1.82 8.04
N VAL A 281 6.40 -1.24 7.30
CA VAL A 281 5.41 -2.00 6.51
C VAL A 281 6.12 -2.90 5.50
N ALA A 282 7.11 -2.35 4.80
CA ALA A 282 7.87 -3.08 3.79
C ALA A 282 8.68 -4.24 4.37
N LEU A 283 9.28 -4.06 5.55
CA LEU A 283 9.95 -5.15 6.26
C LEU A 283 8.97 -6.25 6.68
N MET A 284 7.79 -5.89 7.21
CA MET A 284 6.77 -6.87 7.59
C MET A 284 6.28 -7.66 6.38
N ALA A 285 6.08 -6.98 5.24
CA ALA A 285 5.73 -7.62 3.98
C ALA A 285 6.79 -8.64 3.52
N LEU A 286 8.07 -8.26 3.61
CA LEU A 286 9.18 -9.15 3.27
C LEU A 286 9.24 -10.35 4.22
N ILE A 287 9.08 -10.11 5.52
CA ILE A 287 9.05 -11.17 6.54
C ILE A 287 7.89 -12.13 6.24
N ALA A 288 6.67 -11.64 6.03
CA ALA A 288 5.51 -12.47 5.71
C ALA A 288 5.77 -13.37 4.49
N ALA A 289 6.32 -12.82 3.40
CA ALA A 289 6.67 -13.61 2.22
C ALA A 289 7.77 -14.65 2.49
N CYS A 290 8.75 -14.32 3.33
CA CYS A 290 9.89 -15.20 3.60
C CYS A 290 9.60 -16.28 4.65
N VAL A 291 8.46 -16.22 5.35
CA VAL A 291 7.99 -17.25 6.28
C VAL A 291 7.25 -18.38 5.56
N LEU A 292 6.66 -18.10 4.39
CA LEU A 292 6.00 -19.11 3.58
C LEU A 292 7.00 -20.16 3.07
N GLN A 293 6.50 -21.39 2.84
CA GLN A 293 7.30 -22.38 2.14
C GLN A 293 7.68 -21.82 0.76
N PRO A 294 8.95 -21.89 0.31
CA PRO A 294 9.36 -21.30 -0.96
C PRO A 294 8.52 -21.76 -2.16
N GLY A 295 8.10 -23.03 -2.20
CA GLY A 295 7.20 -23.56 -3.23
C GLY A 295 5.84 -22.88 -3.25
N GLU A 296 5.21 -22.69 -2.08
CA GLU A 296 3.94 -21.97 -1.94
C GLU A 296 4.09 -20.50 -2.35
N TYR A 297 5.15 -19.83 -1.87
CA TYR A 297 5.46 -18.45 -2.24
C TYR A 297 5.55 -18.27 -3.76
N PHE A 298 6.31 -19.13 -4.44
CA PHE A 298 6.45 -19.05 -5.90
C PHE A 298 5.15 -19.40 -6.61
N ALA A 299 4.36 -20.35 -6.10
CA ALA A 299 3.06 -20.69 -6.67
C ALA A 299 2.02 -19.58 -6.53
N ILE A 300 2.04 -18.82 -5.43
CA ILE A 300 1.19 -17.64 -5.22
C ILE A 300 1.52 -16.53 -6.22
N ASN A 301 2.82 -16.30 -6.45
CA ASN A 301 3.32 -15.14 -7.17
C ASN A 301 3.59 -15.40 -8.67
N ALA A 302 3.61 -16.65 -9.12
CA ALA A 302 3.72 -16.99 -10.53
C ALA A 302 2.37 -16.83 -11.26
N LYS A 303 2.46 -16.54 -12.56
CA LYS A 303 1.30 -16.48 -13.46
C LYS A 303 1.15 -17.80 -14.24
N GLY A 304 -0.07 -18.30 -14.35
CA GLY A 304 -0.40 -19.50 -15.13
C GLY A 304 -1.60 -20.25 -14.58
N THR A 305 -1.99 -21.34 -15.22
CA THR A 305 -2.95 -22.28 -14.64
C THR A 305 -2.34 -23.03 -13.43
N PRO A 306 -3.13 -23.53 -12.47
CA PRO A 306 -2.61 -24.23 -11.30
C PRO A 306 -1.59 -25.33 -11.63
N SER A 307 -1.91 -26.18 -12.60
CA SER A 307 -1.05 -27.29 -13.03
C SER A 307 0.26 -26.83 -13.67
N GLU A 308 0.21 -25.81 -14.53
CA GLU A 308 1.40 -25.20 -15.13
C GLU A 308 2.31 -24.56 -14.07
N VAL A 309 1.72 -23.85 -13.11
CA VAL A 309 2.46 -23.19 -12.03
C VAL A 309 3.14 -24.24 -11.15
N VAL A 310 2.40 -25.26 -10.72
CA VAL A 310 2.93 -26.37 -9.91
C VAL A 310 4.09 -27.08 -10.61
N ALA A 311 3.93 -27.39 -11.90
CA ALA A 311 4.98 -28.03 -12.70
C ALA A 311 6.23 -27.13 -12.81
N LYS A 312 6.06 -25.84 -13.11
CA LYS A 312 7.16 -24.88 -13.27
C LYS A 312 7.93 -24.66 -11.97
N VAL A 313 7.21 -24.47 -10.87
CA VAL A 313 7.80 -24.19 -9.54
C VAL A 313 8.52 -25.43 -9.00
N SER A 314 7.92 -26.61 -9.14
CA SER A 314 8.55 -27.87 -8.75
C SER A 314 9.79 -28.19 -9.60
N ALA A 315 9.73 -27.97 -10.93
CA ALA A 315 10.87 -28.14 -11.82
C ALA A 315 12.03 -27.18 -11.49
N ALA A 316 11.72 -25.99 -10.98
CA ALA A 316 12.70 -25.03 -10.48
C ALA A 316 13.30 -25.43 -9.13
N GLY A 317 12.98 -26.61 -8.59
CA GLY A 317 13.53 -27.15 -7.34
C GLY A 317 12.84 -26.64 -6.07
N PHE A 318 11.59 -26.17 -6.18
CA PHE A 318 10.75 -25.79 -5.05
C PHE A 318 9.48 -26.64 -5.09
N PRO A 319 9.46 -27.82 -4.45
CA PRO A 319 8.33 -28.73 -4.56
C PRO A 319 7.06 -28.09 -3.97
N VAL A 320 5.96 -28.17 -4.72
CA VAL A 320 4.62 -27.71 -4.32
C VAL A 320 3.58 -28.57 -5.03
N THR A 321 2.42 -28.79 -4.42
CA THR A 321 1.30 -29.52 -5.05
C THR A 321 0.03 -28.69 -5.10
N GLU A 322 -0.90 -29.04 -6.00
CA GLU A 322 -2.22 -28.40 -6.04
C GLU A 322 -3.02 -28.64 -4.75
N GLU A 323 -2.86 -29.81 -4.13
CA GLU A 323 -3.50 -30.15 -2.86
C GLU A 323 -3.01 -29.24 -1.73
N GLN A 324 -1.68 -29.04 -1.61
CA GLN A 324 -1.09 -28.11 -0.62
C GLN A 324 -1.65 -26.70 -0.81
N MET A 325 -1.69 -26.22 -2.06
CA MET A 325 -2.22 -24.90 -2.38
C MET A 325 -3.73 -24.78 -2.13
N SER A 326 -4.49 -25.86 -2.26
CA SER A 326 -5.92 -25.90 -1.93
C SER A 326 -6.15 -25.86 -0.42
N ILE A 327 -5.36 -26.62 0.36
CA ILE A 327 -5.40 -26.57 1.83
C ILE A 327 -5.03 -25.16 2.32
N LEU A 328 -3.99 -24.56 1.74
CA LEU A 328 -3.61 -23.18 2.05
C LEU A 328 -4.75 -22.20 1.77
N ALA A 329 -5.42 -22.34 0.62
CA ALA A 329 -6.59 -21.51 0.29
C ALA A 329 -7.71 -21.67 1.33
N GLN A 330 -8.03 -22.91 1.72
CA GLN A 330 -9.06 -23.20 2.72
C GLN A 330 -8.73 -22.61 4.09
N ASN A 331 -7.48 -22.77 4.55
CA ASN A 331 -7.02 -22.23 5.83
C ASN A 331 -7.11 -20.69 5.89
N LEU A 332 -6.94 -20.04 4.74
CA LEU A 332 -7.03 -18.58 4.60
C LEU A 332 -8.43 -18.09 4.23
N GLY A 333 -9.41 -18.99 4.08
CA GLY A 333 -10.78 -18.64 3.67
C GLY A 333 -10.90 -18.13 2.24
N GLU A 334 -9.93 -18.44 1.38
CA GLU A 334 -9.87 -18.06 -0.02
C GLU A 334 -10.27 -19.23 -0.94
N THR A 335 -10.82 -18.92 -2.11
CA THR A 335 -11.17 -19.95 -3.10
C THR A 335 -9.95 -20.50 -3.84
N THR A 336 -8.91 -19.68 -3.99
CA THR A 336 -7.65 -20.07 -4.63
C THR A 336 -6.53 -19.10 -4.26
N MET A 337 -5.33 -19.68 -4.10
CA MET A 337 -4.09 -18.96 -3.80
C MET A 337 -3.19 -18.75 -5.03
N PHE A 338 -3.52 -19.35 -6.17
CA PHE A 338 -2.76 -19.15 -7.42
C PHE A 338 -3.04 -17.77 -8.03
N ASN A 339 -2.05 -17.22 -8.74
CA ASN A 339 -2.14 -15.93 -9.43
C ASN A 339 -2.52 -14.75 -8.49
N ARG A 340 -2.02 -14.77 -7.25
CA ARG A 340 -2.26 -13.72 -6.24
C ARG A 340 -1.01 -12.87 -6.00
N ALA A 341 -0.20 -12.66 -7.05
CA ALA A 341 1.07 -11.94 -6.96
C ALA A 341 0.94 -10.59 -6.24
N GLY A 342 1.66 -10.44 -5.12
CA GLY A 342 1.61 -9.24 -4.28
C GLY A 342 0.25 -8.93 -3.62
N GLY A 343 -0.71 -9.84 -3.68
CA GLY A 343 -2.06 -9.66 -3.14
C GLY A 343 -2.16 -9.92 -1.64
N ALA A 344 -3.28 -9.49 -1.04
CA ALA A 344 -3.65 -9.72 0.36
C ALA A 344 -3.40 -11.16 0.88
N PRO A 345 -3.64 -12.24 0.09
CA PRO A 345 -3.41 -13.60 0.56
C PRO A 345 -1.94 -13.95 0.82
N THR A 346 -0.99 -13.17 0.29
CA THR A 346 0.44 -13.37 0.59
C THR A 346 0.82 -12.89 2.01
N PHE A 347 -0.11 -12.21 2.69
CA PHE A 347 0.06 -11.63 4.02
C PHE A 347 -0.84 -12.25 5.09
N ALA A 348 -1.73 -13.16 4.70
CA ALA A 348 -2.71 -13.82 5.58
C ALA A 348 -2.11 -15.12 6.13
#